data_AF-A0A256K6T6-F1
#
_entry.id   AF-A0A256K6T6-F1
#
_cell.length_a   1.000
_cell.length_b   1.000
_cell.length_c   1.000
_cell.angle_alpha   90.00
_cell.angle_beta   90.00
_cell.angle_gamma   90.00
#
_symmetry.space_group_name_H-M   'P 1'
#
loop_
_entity.id
_entity.type
_entity.pdbx_description
1 polymer ?
#
loop_
_entity_poly.entity_id
_entity_poly.type
_entity_poly.pdbx_seq_one_letter_code
_entity_poly.pdbx_strand_id
1 'polypeptide(L)'
;MRHTPRQLNRYRHAFETAPDMDSQLDPAARWDLVDEIADQTVEYETAEASVADEIGQLMVSPWTGFPFAIAVLYGMWGFFGAVAGFFTDGYFVPLFDRYWLPWLQETFPFEGTWVYFVLVGDPAATNSFEAFGMLTSGLFVAVGVVVPALLALYFILSVLEDSGYIPRLAVLLDTFFHRIGLHGFAVVPMVLSFGCNVPGVEATRSLEGEKQRFIMMTLLSVFIPCGAQLGVMLSLIPQYTGFILLYLIAGFFVFGAVLNRVVSGSTPEFIVDIPPLRWPRPRPLGQKLAMRTRGFLTTGLPFVLVGVGVMNVLYVTDLMSVIGMAVQPVLTGWFGVPADTVPALVAGFMRKDLAVAQLSAIALTPYETVMSVIMISIYFPCVATFVMLIKEGRNSGGLTRVLLGSLATLIAALFIWGGLFHLLGIVMGVA
;
A
#
# COMPACT_ATOMS: atom_id res chain seq x y z
N MET A 1 22.61 9.46 -28.80
CA MET A 1 23.78 9.45 -29.72
C MET A 1 24.67 8.24 -29.44
N ARG A 2 25.06 7.46 -30.45
CA ARG A 2 26.10 6.41 -30.32
C ARG A 2 27.39 6.96 -30.95
N HIS A 3 28.29 7.51 -30.15
CA HIS A 3 29.61 7.89 -30.64
C HIS A 3 30.43 6.63 -30.95
N THR A 4 31.13 6.64 -32.07
CA THR A 4 32.06 5.57 -32.44
C THR A 4 33.30 5.60 -31.54
N PRO A 5 33.96 4.46 -31.26
CA PRO A 5 35.14 4.40 -30.38
C PRO A 5 36.28 5.34 -30.79
N ARG A 6 36.36 5.70 -32.08
CA ARG A 6 37.33 6.66 -32.62
C ARG A 6 37.06 8.11 -32.21
N GLN A 7 35.80 8.51 -32.04
CA GLN A 7 35.46 9.86 -31.60
C GLN A 7 35.82 10.05 -30.12
N LEU A 8 35.49 9.08 -29.26
CA LEU A 8 35.86 9.08 -27.84
C LEU A 8 37.37 9.15 -27.60
N ASN A 9 38.18 8.44 -28.40
CA ASN A 9 39.64 8.51 -28.29
C ASN A 9 40.21 9.87 -28.70
N ARG A 10 39.55 10.61 -29.60
CA ARG A 10 40.00 11.94 -30.01
C ARG A 10 39.79 12.97 -28.91
N TYR A 11 38.64 12.92 -28.23
CA TYR A 11 38.34 13.79 -27.09
C TYR A 11 39.23 13.47 -25.88
N ARG A 12 39.48 12.18 -25.62
CA ARG A 12 40.37 11.73 -24.54
C ARG A 12 41.81 12.19 -24.75
N HIS A 13 42.32 12.10 -25.97
CA HIS A 13 43.68 12.52 -26.28
C HIS A 13 43.85 14.05 -26.20
N ALA A 14 42.79 14.83 -26.50
CA ALA A 14 42.79 16.27 -26.32
C ALA A 14 42.80 16.68 -24.83
N PHE A 15 42.08 15.96 -23.98
CA PHE A 15 42.08 16.16 -22.52
C PHE A 15 43.40 15.75 -21.87
N GLU A 16 44.02 14.65 -22.31
CA GLU A 16 45.32 14.16 -21.78
C GLU A 16 46.51 15.03 -22.20
N THR A 17 46.40 15.83 -23.27
CA THR A 17 47.46 16.75 -23.73
C THR A 17 47.25 18.21 -23.32
N ALA A 18 46.12 18.52 -22.67
CA ALA A 18 45.89 19.85 -22.13
C ALA A 18 46.89 20.11 -20.99
N PRO A 19 47.60 21.26 -20.97
CA PRO A 19 48.47 21.61 -19.86
C PRO A 19 47.67 21.61 -18.56
N ASP A 20 48.30 21.24 -17.45
CA ASP A 20 47.70 21.12 -16.11
C ASP A 20 47.22 22.50 -15.60
N MET A 21 46.10 22.97 -16.15
CA MET A 21 45.44 24.26 -15.87
C MET A 21 44.57 24.20 -14.62
N ASP A 22 44.45 23.02 -13.99
CA ASP A 22 43.49 22.77 -12.91
C ASP A 22 43.86 23.46 -11.59
N SER A 23 45.12 23.92 -11.48
CA SER A 23 45.66 24.59 -10.28
C SER A 23 45.73 26.13 -10.36
N GLN A 24 45.38 26.75 -11.50
CA GLN A 24 45.58 28.20 -11.72
C GLN A 24 44.34 28.99 -12.16
N LEU A 25 43.20 28.34 -12.40
CA LEU A 25 41.98 29.04 -12.84
C LEU A 25 41.06 29.41 -11.67
N ASP A 26 40.72 30.69 -11.58
CA ASP A 26 39.65 31.22 -10.74
C ASP A 26 38.33 30.50 -11.07
N PRO A 27 37.48 30.11 -10.08
CA PRO A 27 36.18 29.50 -10.32
C PRO A 27 35.34 30.13 -11.44
N ALA A 28 35.37 31.47 -11.61
CA ALA A 28 34.67 32.14 -12.71
C ALA A 28 35.24 31.76 -14.08
N ALA A 29 36.57 31.81 -14.24
CA ALA A 29 37.25 31.46 -15.49
C ALA A 29 37.07 29.97 -15.87
N ARG A 30 36.81 29.10 -14.90
CA ARG A 30 36.43 27.70 -15.17
C ARG A 30 35.04 27.58 -15.78
N TRP A 31 34.06 28.34 -15.28
CA TRP A 31 32.71 28.36 -15.87
C TRP A 31 32.74 28.95 -17.27
N ASP A 32 33.50 30.03 -17.49
CA ASP A 32 33.67 30.63 -18.81
C ASP A 32 34.28 29.63 -19.81
N LEU A 33 35.29 28.86 -19.39
CA LEU A 33 35.91 27.82 -20.23
C LEU A 33 34.93 26.67 -20.53
N VAL A 34 34.10 26.27 -19.54
CA VAL A 34 33.07 25.25 -19.73
C VAL A 34 32.02 25.71 -20.74
N ASP A 35 31.58 26.96 -20.64
CA ASP A 35 30.62 27.55 -21.58
C ASP A 35 31.21 27.64 -23.00
N GLU A 36 32.47 28.08 -23.13
CA GLU A 36 33.15 28.14 -24.43
C GLU A 36 33.32 26.76 -25.08
N ILE A 37 33.66 25.73 -24.29
CA ILE A 37 33.73 24.35 -24.78
C ILE A 37 32.33 23.82 -25.12
N ALA A 38 31.32 24.12 -24.32
CA ALA A 38 29.94 23.71 -24.57
C ALA A 38 29.41 24.30 -25.88
N ASP A 39 29.63 25.60 -26.12
CA ASP A 39 29.23 26.27 -27.37
C ASP A 39 29.90 25.67 -28.61
N GLN A 40 31.15 25.19 -28.48
CA GLN A 40 31.89 24.58 -29.58
C GLN A 40 31.55 23.11 -29.84
N THR A 41 30.94 22.42 -28.87
CA THR A 41 30.75 20.96 -28.92
C THR A 41 29.30 20.50 -28.87
N VAL A 42 28.39 21.33 -28.37
CA VAL A 42 26.97 21.00 -28.24
C VAL A 42 26.21 21.49 -29.47
N GLU A 43 25.87 20.57 -30.36
CA GLU A 43 24.89 20.82 -31.41
C GLU A 43 23.48 20.60 -30.87
N TYR A 44 22.65 21.65 -30.88
CA TYR A 44 21.25 21.57 -30.50
C TYR A 44 20.42 21.13 -31.71
N GLU A 45 20.04 19.85 -31.76
CA GLU A 45 19.01 19.37 -32.69
C GLU A 45 17.63 19.50 -32.05
N THR A 46 16.71 20.20 -32.71
CA THR A 46 15.28 20.12 -32.39
C THR A 46 14.75 18.77 -32.83
N ALA A 47 14.70 17.80 -31.91
CA ALA A 47 14.04 16.53 -32.17
C ALA A 47 12.53 16.76 -32.40
N GLU A 48 11.98 16.21 -33.49
CA GLU A 48 10.52 16.14 -33.66
C GLU A 48 9.92 15.41 -32.46
N ALA A 49 8.84 15.96 -31.89
CA ALA A 49 8.19 15.36 -30.74
C ALA A 49 7.75 13.93 -31.09
N SER A 50 8.29 12.94 -30.39
CA SER A 50 7.85 11.57 -30.62
C SER A 50 6.46 11.38 -30.02
N VAL A 51 5.70 10.39 -30.52
CA VAL A 51 4.40 10.02 -29.94
C VAL A 51 4.51 9.74 -28.43
N ALA A 52 5.67 9.23 -27.99
CA ALA A 52 5.96 8.98 -26.58
C ALA A 52 6.11 10.27 -25.75
N ASP A 53 6.58 11.36 -26.37
CA ASP A 53 6.72 12.68 -25.74
C ASP A 53 5.37 13.40 -25.65
N GLU A 54 4.54 13.34 -26.70
CA GLU A 54 3.18 13.88 -26.67
C GLU A 54 2.31 13.20 -25.61
N ILE A 55 2.32 11.86 -25.57
CA ILE A 55 1.64 11.09 -24.52
C ILE A 55 2.22 11.44 -23.15
N GLY A 56 3.54 11.62 -23.06
CA GLY A 56 4.21 12.03 -21.84
C GLY A 56 3.73 13.39 -21.31
N GLN A 57 3.52 14.37 -22.20
CA GLN A 57 2.98 15.68 -21.83
C GLN A 57 1.51 15.61 -21.41
N LEU A 58 0.71 14.80 -22.11
CA LEU A 58 -0.69 14.55 -21.76
C LEU A 58 -0.81 14.07 -20.30
N MET A 59 0.02 13.10 -19.91
CA MET A 59 0.04 12.52 -18.56
C MET A 59 0.37 13.52 -17.45
N VAL A 60 1.11 14.59 -17.73
CA VAL A 60 1.54 15.59 -16.73
C VAL A 60 0.61 16.80 -16.70
N SER A 61 -0.11 17.07 -17.79
CA SER A 61 -1.01 18.21 -17.84
C SER A 61 -2.12 18.10 -16.78
N PRO A 62 -2.51 19.19 -16.08
CA PRO A 62 -3.51 19.11 -15.02
C PRO A 62 -4.87 18.57 -15.51
N TRP A 63 -5.31 18.97 -16.70
CA TRP A 63 -6.64 18.60 -17.19
C TRP A 63 -6.73 17.18 -17.74
N THR A 64 -5.69 16.70 -18.44
CA THR A 64 -5.73 15.35 -19.06
C THR A 64 -4.96 14.31 -18.23
N GLY A 65 -4.05 14.74 -17.38
CA GLY A 65 -3.29 13.89 -16.46
C GLY A 65 -4.17 13.24 -15.39
N PHE A 66 -5.12 13.95 -14.77
CA PHE A 66 -6.02 13.34 -13.76
C PHE A 66 -6.92 12.24 -14.34
N PRO A 67 -7.65 12.45 -15.45
CA PRO A 67 -8.39 11.38 -16.11
C PRO A 67 -7.51 10.18 -16.47
N PHE A 68 -6.29 10.44 -16.98
CA PHE A 68 -5.34 9.39 -17.31
C PHE A 68 -4.89 8.62 -16.06
N ALA A 69 -4.62 9.33 -14.96
CA ALA A 69 -4.24 8.72 -13.69
C ALA A 69 -5.34 7.82 -13.12
N ILE A 70 -6.59 8.27 -13.16
CA ILE A 70 -7.74 7.46 -12.76
C ILE A 70 -7.86 6.23 -13.66
N ALA A 71 -7.71 6.38 -14.98
CA ALA A 71 -7.77 5.25 -15.91
C ALA A 71 -6.65 4.22 -15.66
N VAL A 72 -5.43 4.67 -15.40
CA VAL A 72 -4.30 3.79 -15.07
C VAL A 72 -4.51 3.09 -13.74
N LEU A 73 -4.98 3.80 -12.70
CA LEU A 73 -5.26 3.20 -11.39
C LEU A 73 -6.40 2.19 -11.48
N TYR A 74 -7.46 2.50 -12.24
CA TYR A 74 -8.55 1.57 -12.50
C TYR A 74 -8.07 0.34 -13.27
N GLY A 75 -7.27 0.52 -14.32
CA GLY A 75 -6.68 -0.59 -15.09
C GLY A 75 -5.73 -1.44 -14.24
N MET A 76 -4.93 -0.81 -13.38
CA MET A 76 -4.05 -1.49 -12.44
C MET A 76 -4.86 -2.34 -11.45
N TRP A 77 -5.93 -1.78 -10.89
CA TRP A 77 -6.78 -2.48 -9.93
C TRP A 77 -7.60 -3.58 -10.60
N GLY A 78 -8.13 -3.35 -11.79
CA GLY A 78 -8.82 -4.37 -12.59
C GLY A 78 -7.90 -5.55 -12.95
N PHE A 79 -6.66 -5.27 -13.36
CA PHE A 79 -5.65 -6.31 -13.59
C PHE A 79 -5.33 -7.08 -12.29
N PHE A 80 -5.09 -6.37 -11.20
CA PHE A 80 -4.83 -6.95 -9.89
C PHE A 80 -5.97 -7.88 -9.45
N GLY A 81 -7.22 -7.41 -9.50
CA GLY A 81 -8.40 -8.19 -9.11
C GLY A 81 -8.62 -9.41 -10.00
N ALA A 82 -8.44 -9.27 -11.32
CA ALA A 82 -8.56 -10.38 -12.26
C ALA A 82 -7.51 -11.48 -12.01
N VAL A 83 -6.25 -11.09 -11.82
CA VAL A 83 -5.16 -12.06 -11.56
C VAL A 83 -5.33 -12.69 -10.18
N ALA A 84 -5.60 -11.89 -9.14
CA ALA A 84 -5.80 -12.39 -7.78
C ALA A 84 -6.98 -13.39 -7.74
N GLY A 85 -8.15 -13.02 -8.28
CA GLY A 85 -9.31 -13.92 -8.33
C GLY A 85 -9.05 -15.18 -9.15
N PHE A 86 -8.38 -15.07 -10.32
CA PHE A 86 -8.06 -16.23 -11.15
C PHE A 86 -7.17 -17.26 -10.42
N PHE A 87 -6.13 -16.80 -9.72
CA PHE A 87 -5.26 -17.72 -8.99
C PHE A 87 -5.87 -18.20 -7.68
N THR A 88 -6.45 -17.30 -6.88
CA THR A 88 -6.98 -17.63 -5.56
C THR A 88 -8.24 -18.50 -5.68
N ASP A 89 -9.29 -18.00 -6.33
CA ASP A 89 -10.58 -18.70 -6.42
C ASP A 89 -10.53 -19.84 -7.44
N GLY A 90 -9.76 -19.67 -8.52
CA GLY A 90 -9.66 -20.65 -9.60
C GLY A 90 -8.77 -21.86 -9.29
N TYR A 91 -7.67 -21.67 -8.53
CA TYR A 91 -6.67 -22.72 -8.32
C TYR A 91 -6.42 -23.04 -6.84
N PHE A 92 -6.11 -22.04 -6.02
CA PHE A 92 -5.69 -22.27 -4.64
C PHE A 92 -6.83 -22.71 -3.72
N VAL A 93 -8.03 -22.11 -3.85
CA VAL A 93 -9.22 -22.52 -3.07
C VAL A 93 -9.54 -24.00 -3.32
N PRO A 94 -9.74 -24.48 -4.57
CA PRO A 94 -9.98 -25.89 -4.83
C PRO A 94 -8.85 -26.80 -4.38
N LEU A 95 -7.59 -26.36 -4.52
CA LEU A 95 -6.42 -27.15 -4.12
C LEU A 95 -6.39 -27.36 -2.60
N PHE A 96 -6.59 -26.29 -1.84
CA PHE A 96 -6.50 -26.34 -0.39
C PHE A 96 -7.73 -27.01 0.23
N ASP A 97 -8.93 -26.69 -0.24
CA ASP A 97 -10.17 -27.23 0.35
C ASP A 97 -10.38 -28.71 0.00
N ARG A 98 -10.02 -29.16 -1.21
CA ARG A 98 -10.25 -30.55 -1.63
C ARG A 98 -9.12 -31.50 -1.28
N TYR A 99 -7.88 -31.02 -1.19
CA TYR A 99 -6.71 -31.88 -1.01
C TYR A 99 -5.97 -31.58 0.29
N TRP A 100 -5.59 -30.32 0.54
CA TRP A 100 -4.75 -29.98 1.68
C TRP A 100 -5.47 -30.14 3.03
N LEU A 101 -6.67 -29.57 3.15
CA LEU A 101 -7.44 -29.56 4.39
C LEU A 101 -7.84 -30.98 4.83
N PRO A 102 -8.45 -31.83 3.98
CA PRO A 102 -8.79 -33.21 4.36
C PRO A 102 -7.55 -34.04 4.69
N TRP A 103 -6.48 -33.92 3.89
CA TRP A 103 -5.23 -34.63 4.16
C TRP A 103 -4.64 -34.25 5.53
N LEU A 104 -4.67 -32.96 5.89
CA LEU A 104 -4.18 -32.50 7.18
C LEU A 104 -5.08 -33.00 8.32
N GLN A 105 -6.40 -32.94 8.17
CA GLN A 105 -7.35 -33.42 9.17
C GLN A 105 -7.22 -34.93 9.42
N GLU A 106 -6.98 -35.74 8.38
CA GLU A 106 -6.81 -37.20 8.47
C GLU A 106 -5.43 -37.61 9.03
N THR A 107 -4.37 -36.88 8.68
CA THR A 107 -2.98 -37.29 8.98
C THR A 107 -2.51 -36.79 10.35
N PHE A 108 -3.00 -35.64 10.81
CA PHE A 108 -2.45 -35.01 12.01
C PHE A 108 -2.97 -35.70 13.28
N PRO A 109 -2.08 -36.23 14.15
CA PRO A 109 -2.50 -36.86 15.39
C PRO A 109 -3.04 -35.83 16.40
N PHE A 110 -3.72 -36.30 17.45
CA PHE A 110 -4.23 -35.50 18.58
C PHE A 110 -5.50 -34.67 18.31
N GLU A 111 -6.40 -35.17 17.46
CA GLU A 111 -7.74 -34.60 17.26
C GLU A 111 -8.43 -34.29 18.62
N GLY A 112 -8.94 -33.06 18.76
CA GLY A 112 -9.58 -32.57 20.00
C GLY A 112 -8.62 -31.98 21.05
N THR A 113 -7.30 -31.98 20.83
CA THR A 113 -6.35 -31.31 21.72
C THR A 113 -6.18 -29.84 21.33
N TRP A 114 -5.83 -28.97 22.28
CA TRP A 114 -5.52 -27.55 22.02
C TRP A 114 -4.46 -27.35 20.92
N VAL A 115 -3.48 -28.25 20.84
CA VAL A 115 -2.43 -28.25 19.80
C VAL A 115 -3.00 -28.50 18.41
N TYR A 116 -3.97 -29.42 18.29
CA TYR A 116 -4.65 -29.70 17.03
C TYR A 116 -5.46 -28.48 16.59
N PHE A 117 -6.19 -27.85 17.50
CA PHE A 117 -6.97 -26.66 17.16
C PHE A 117 -6.07 -25.47 16.74
N VAL A 118 -4.90 -25.29 17.36
CA VAL A 118 -3.97 -24.22 16.96
C VAL A 118 -3.33 -24.47 15.58
N LEU A 119 -2.95 -25.72 15.29
CA LEU A 119 -2.22 -26.08 14.06
C LEU A 119 -3.15 -26.41 12.90
N VAL A 120 -4.12 -27.29 13.11
CA VAL A 120 -5.05 -27.80 12.09
C VAL A 120 -6.36 -27.02 12.10
N GLY A 121 -6.86 -26.66 13.27
CA GLY A 121 -8.11 -25.93 13.41
C GLY A 121 -9.30 -26.80 13.78
N ASP A 122 -10.50 -26.33 13.45
CA ASP A 122 -11.75 -27.07 13.65
C ASP A 122 -11.79 -28.32 12.74
N PRO A 123 -11.88 -29.54 13.30
CA PRO A 123 -11.98 -30.77 12.51
C PRO A 123 -13.29 -30.86 11.70
N ALA A 124 -14.32 -30.09 12.05
CA ALA A 124 -15.59 -30.04 11.31
C ALA A 124 -15.59 -29.03 10.16
N ALA A 125 -14.54 -28.21 10.03
CA ALA A 125 -14.48 -27.20 8.97
C ALA A 125 -14.37 -27.84 7.59
N THR A 126 -15.25 -27.42 6.68
CA THR A 126 -15.26 -27.87 5.28
C THR A 126 -14.44 -26.98 4.36
N ASN A 127 -14.07 -25.78 4.81
CA ASN A 127 -13.34 -24.78 4.03
C ASN A 127 -12.09 -24.29 4.77
N SER A 128 -11.03 -23.99 4.03
CA SER A 128 -9.78 -23.48 4.58
C SER A 128 -9.93 -22.10 5.19
N PHE A 129 -10.99 -21.34 4.89
CA PHE A 129 -11.27 -20.07 5.56
C PHE A 129 -11.84 -20.25 6.98
N GLU A 130 -12.53 -21.35 7.23
CA GLU A 130 -13.26 -21.65 8.48
C GLU A 130 -12.51 -22.59 9.41
N ALA A 131 -11.46 -23.27 8.93
CA ALA A 131 -10.67 -24.15 9.78
C ALA A 131 -10.01 -23.41 10.95
N PHE A 132 -9.59 -22.16 10.77
CA PHE A 132 -8.86 -21.36 11.77
C PHE A 132 -7.59 -22.05 12.32
N GLY A 133 -6.95 -22.95 11.56
CA GLY A 133 -5.65 -23.53 11.91
C GLY A 133 -4.48 -22.75 11.30
N MET A 134 -3.31 -22.81 11.93
CA MET A 134 -2.10 -22.16 11.41
C MET A 134 -1.62 -22.80 10.10
N LEU A 135 -1.67 -24.13 10.01
CA LEU A 135 -1.23 -24.91 8.84
C LEU A 135 -2.33 -25.06 7.77
N THR A 136 -3.59 -24.85 8.15
CA THR A 136 -4.73 -24.84 7.23
C THR A 136 -4.97 -23.41 6.74
N SER A 137 -5.77 -22.64 7.48
CA SER A 137 -6.15 -21.27 7.14
C SER A 137 -4.96 -20.33 7.06
N GLY A 138 -4.00 -20.42 7.98
CA GLY A 138 -2.83 -19.53 8.00
C GLY A 138 -1.95 -19.71 6.77
N LEU A 139 -1.62 -20.96 6.43
CA LEU A 139 -0.82 -21.28 5.25
C LEU A 139 -1.58 -20.94 3.95
N PHE A 140 -2.86 -21.31 3.87
CA PHE A 140 -3.71 -21.02 2.72
C PHE A 140 -3.78 -19.51 2.44
N VAL A 141 -3.96 -18.68 3.45
CA VAL A 141 -4.01 -17.21 3.27
C VAL A 141 -2.66 -16.67 2.84
N ALA A 142 -1.61 -17.10 3.52
CA ALA A 142 -0.25 -16.64 3.26
C ALA A 142 0.20 -16.99 1.83
N VAL A 143 -0.08 -18.21 1.36
CA VAL A 143 0.42 -18.72 0.07
C VAL A 143 -0.62 -18.61 -1.05
N GLY A 144 -1.87 -18.93 -0.79
CA GLY A 144 -2.94 -18.99 -1.79
C GLY A 144 -3.64 -17.66 -2.06
N VAL A 145 -3.69 -16.76 -1.07
CA VAL A 145 -4.34 -15.44 -1.21
C VAL A 145 -3.30 -14.34 -1.39
N VAL A 146 -2.35 -14.22 -0.45
CA VAL A 146 -1.45 -13.06 -0.39
C VAL A 146 -0.37 -13.08 -1.48
N VAL A 147 0.28 -14.23 -1.72
CA VAL A 147 1.39 -14.30 -2.70
C VAL A 147 0.94 -13.99 -4.14
N PRO A 148 -0.14 -14.59 -4.68
CA PRO A 148 -0.59 -14.29 -6.05
C PRO A 148 -1.02 -12.82 -6.21
N ALA A 149 -1.74 -12.29 -5.22
CA ALA A 149 -2.15 -10.89 -5.20
C ALA A 149 -0.93 -9.95 -5.19
N LEU A 150 0.08 -10.21 -4.36
CA LEU A 150 1.30 -9.39 -4.32
C LEU A 150 2.14 -9.51 -5.58
N LEU A 151 2.23 -10.68 -6.20
CA LEU A 151 2.91 -10.86 -7.48
C LEU A 151 2.25 -10.02 -8.58
N ALA A 152 0.93 -10.05 -8.68
CA ALA A 152 0.18 -9.23 -9.62
C ALA A 152 0.40 -7.73 -9.39
N LEU A 153 0.33 -7.30 -8.13
CA LEU A 153 0.55 -5.91 -7.72
C LEU A 153 1.98 -5.44 -8.05
N TYR A 154 3.00 -6.20 -7.66
CA TYR A 154 4.38 -5.82 -7.97
C TYR A 154 4.67 -5.85 -9.47
N PHE A 155 4.04 -6.75 -10.22
CA PHE A 155 4.19 -6.83 -11.67
C PHE A 155 3.74 -5.52 -12.32
N ILE A 156 2.50 -5.11 -12.05
CA ILE A 156 1.96 -3.89 -12.64
C ILE A 156 2.69 -2.63 -12.17
N LEU A 157 3.08 -2.57 -10.89
CA LEU A 157 3.90 -1.46 -10.38
C LEU A 157 5.27 -1.37 -11.05
N SER A 158 5.92 -2.51 -11.28
CA SER A 158 7.23 -2.53 -11.93
C SER A 158 7.12 -2.12 -13.40
N VAL A 159 6.00 -2.45 -14.07
CA VAL A 159 5.67 -1.95 -15.42
C VAL A 159 5.48 -0.43 -15.42
N LEU A 160 4.73 0.12 -14.47
CA LEU A 160 4.51 1.57 -14.34
C LEU A 160 5.79 2.34 -13.98
N GLU A 161 6.67 1.72 -13.19
CA GLU A 161 7.97 2.29 -12.83
C GLU A 161 8.93 2.31 -14.03
N ASP A 162 9.10 1.17 -14.71
CA ASP A 162 10.05 1.04 -15.83
C ASP A 162 9.63 1.83 -17.08
N SER A 163 8.32 2.03 -17.26
CA SER A 163 7.77 2.87 -18.31
C SER A 163 8.00 4.36 -18.08
N GLY A 164 8.38 4.78 -16.87
CA GLY A 164 8.53 6.18 -16.52
C GLY A 164 7.21 6.88 -16.18
N TYR A 165 6.12 6.11 -15.96
CA TYR A 165 4.83 6.67 -15.59
C TYR A 165 4.82 7.22 -14.15
N ILE A 166 5.43 6.51 -13.21
CA ILE A 166 5.48 6.91 -11.79
C ILE A 166 6.04 8.33 -11.58
N PRO A 167 7.19 8.72 -12.16
CA PRO A 167 7.71 10.09 -12.05
C PRO A 167 6.73 11.16 -12.56
N ARG A 168 6.03 10.90 -13.67
CA ARG A 168 5.02 11.84 -14.23
C ARG A 168 3.83 11.98 -13.29
N LEU A 169 3.37 10.86 -12.74
CA LEU A 169 2.29 10.85 -11.75
C LEU A 169 2.69 11.59 -10.47
N ALA A 170 3.96 11.45 -10.04
CA ALA A 170 4.49 12.18 -8.90
C ALA A 170 4.45 13.70 -9.13
N VAL A 171 4.85 14.18 -10.31
CA VAL A 171 4.78 15.60 -10.69
C VAL A 171 3.33 16.11 -10.71
N LEU A 172 2.40 15.36 -11.30
CA LEU A 172 0.98 15.72 -11.35
C LEU A 172 0.36 15.89 -9.95
N LEU A 173 0.73 15.00 -9.01
CA LEU A 173 0.19 14.99 -7.65
C LEU A 173 0.99 15.84 -6.66
N ASP A 174 2.13 16.39 -7.08
CA ASP A 174 3.06 17.07 -6.18
C ASP A 174 2.42 18.25 -5.45
N THR A 175 1.61 19.04 -6.17
CA THR A 175 0.87 20.17 -5.58
C THR A 175 -0.12 19.74 -4.50
N PHE A 176 -0.73 18.56 -4.62
CA PHE A 176 -1.68 18.04 -3.62
C PHE A 176 -0.95 17.51 -2.39
N PHE A 177 0.14 16.77 -2.59
CA PHE A 177 0.96 16.26 -1.50
C PHE A 177 1.68 17.37 -0.72
N HIS A 178 2.17 18.42 -1.40
CA HIS A 178 2.81 19.56 -0.73
C HIS A 178 1.89 20.26 0.27
N ARG A 179 0.57 20.33 0.01
CA ARG A 179 -0.40 20.92 0.97
C ARG A 179 -0.45 20.17 2.30
N ILE A 180 -0.13 18.88 2.30
CA ILE A 180 -0.09 18.02 3.48
C ILE A 180 1.34 17.72 3.95
N GLY A 181 2.33 18.50 3.49
CA GLY A 181 3.73 18.38 3.91
C GLY A 181 4.44 17.14 3.36
N LEU A 182 3.84 16.47 2.39
CA LEU A 182 4.43 15.38 1.63
C LEU A 182 4.91 15.91 0.29
N HIS A 183 5.63 15.09 -0.44
CA HIS A 183 6.12 15.41 -1.76
C HIS A 183 5.57 14.32 -2.74
N GLY A 184 5.32 14.67 -4.00
CA GLY A 184 4.77 13.83 -5.06
C GLY A 184 5.25 12.38 -5.14
N PHE A 185 6.49 12.06 -4.76
CA PHE A 185 6.97 10.66 -4.73
C PHE A 185 6.23 9.78 -3.70
N ALA A 186 5.49 10.40 -2.76
CA ALA A 186 4.54 9.73 -1.86
C ALA A 186 3.43 8.98 -2.61
N VAL A 187 3.21 9.24 -3.90
CA VAL A 187 2.29 8.43 -4.71
C VAL A 187 2.72 6.97 -4.80
N VAL A 188 4.03 6.67 -4.78
CA VAL A 188 4.53 5.29 -4.85
C VAL A 188 4.00 4.45 -3.69
N PRO A 189 4.28 4.80 -2.41
CA PRO A 189 3.75 4.03 -1.30
C PRO A 189 2.22 4.09 -1.19
N MET A 190 1.57 5.16 -1.69
CA MET A 190 0.10 5.25 -1.79
C MET A 190 -0.48 4.15 -2.69
N VAL A 191 0.05 4.03 -3.91
CA VAL A 191 -0.41 3.07 -4.92
C VAL A 191 -0.12 1.63 -4.48
N LEU A 192 1.02 1.38 -3.83
CA LEU A 192 1.32 0.08 -3.23
C LEU A 192 0.31 -0.31 -2.13
N SER A 193 -0.10 0.66 -1.31
CA SER A 193 -1.00 0.42 -0.17
C SER A 193 -2.40 0.01 -0.61
N PHE A 194 -2.91 0.54 -1.73
CA PHE A 194 -4.17 0.08 -2.33
C PHE A 194 -4.17 -1.41 -2.68
N GLY A 195 -3.01 -2.03 -2.86
CA GLY A 195 -2.88 -3.48 -2.90
C GLY A 195 -2.70 -4.08 -1.50
N CYS A 196 -1.63 -3.70 -0.80
CA CYS A 196 -1.38 -4.13 0.57
C CYS A 196 -0.61 -3.07 1.37
N ASN A 197 -1.09 -2.74 2.57
CA ASN A 197 -0.47 -1.73 3.41
C ASN A 197 0.92 -2.15 3.94
N VAL A 198 1.23 -3.45 4.00
CA VAL A 198 2.54 -3.97 4.45
C VAL A 198 3.69 -3.45 3.58
N PRO A 199 3.74 -3.74 2.25
CA PRO A 199 4.76 -3.18 1.37
C PRO A 199 4.57 -1.69 1.10
N GLY A 200 3.35 -1.17 1.26
CA GLY A 200 3.09 0.28 1.20
C GLY A 200 3.85 1.05 2.28
N VAL A 201 3.79 0.58 3.54
CA VAL A 201 4.59 1.11 4.66
C VAL A 201 6.08 0.91 4.40
N GLU A 202 6.51 -0.24 3.89
CA GLU A 202 7.92 -0.48 3.55
C GLU A 202 8.44 0.52 2.49
N ALA A 203 7.62 0.87 1.50
CA ALA A 203 8.00 1.79 0.44
C ALA A 203 8.13 3.25 0.90
N THR A 204 7.66 3.59 2.11
CA THR A 204 7.87 4.94 2.68
C THR A 204 9.34 5.26 2.90
N ARG A 205 10.23 4.26 2.96
CA ARG A 205 11.70 4.47 3.01
C ARG A 205 12.26 5.29 1.84
N SER A 206 11.52 5.36 0.74
CA SER A 206 11.88 6.17 -0.43
C SER A 206 11.73 7.68 -0.19
N LEU A 207 10.97 8.08 0.84
CA LEU A 207 10.86 9.47 1.25
C LEU A 207 12.12 9.88 2.01
N GLU A 208 12.66 11.07 1.76
CA GLU A 208 13.93 11.51 2.35
C GLU A 208 13.75 11.96 3.80
N GLY A 209 12.66 12.69 4.09
CA GLY A 209 12.41 13.27 5.42
C GLY A 209 11.75 12.31 6.41
N GLU A 210 12.25 12.26 7.65
CA GLU A 210 11.62 11.51 8.76
C GLU A 210 10.17 11.93 9.00
N LYS A 211 9.89 13.24 8.93
CA LYS A 211 8.53 13.80 9.01
C LYS A 211 7.64 13.23 7.92
N GLN A 212 8.09 13.23 6.67
CA GLN A 212 7.30 12.71 5.54
C GLN A 212 7.03 11.22 5.70
N ARG A 213 8.05 10.45 6.09
CA ARG A 213 7.92 9.01 6.38
C ARG A 213 6.85 8.75 7.42
N PHE A 214 6.91 9.43 8.57
CA PHE A 214 5.94 9.27 9.65
C PHE A 214 4.51 9.62 9.22
N ILE A 215 4.33 10.77 8.56
CA ILE A 215 3.02 11.22 8.07
C ILE A 215 2.48 10.18 7.09
N MET A 216 3.29 9.75 6.12
CA MET A 216 2.85 8.82 5.11
C MET A 216 2.48 7.46 5.72
N MET A 217 3.36 6.85 6.52
CA MET A 217 3.10 5.58 7.20
C MET A 217 1.77 5.58 7.97
N THR A 218 1.50 6.68 8.67
CA THR A 218 0.29 6.86 9.46
C THR A 218 -0.94 6.95 8.57
N LEU A 219 -0.92 7.82 7.55
CA LEU A 219 -2.05 8.02 6.65
C LEU A 219 -2.38 6.76 5.83
N LEU A 220 -1.35 6.03 5.38
CA LEU A 220 -1.50 4.75 4.67
C LEU A 220 -2.25 3.71 5.52
N SER A 221 -1.96 3.70 6.82
CA SER A 221 -2.51 2.70 7.74
C SER A 221 -3.97 2.96 8.11
N VAL A 222 -4.42 4.21 7.99
CA VAL A 222 -5.74 4.68 8.43
C VAL A 222 -6.70 4.86 7.24
N PHE A 223 -6.28 5.59 6.21
CA PHE A 223 -7.21 6.08 5.19
C PHE A 223 -7.13 5.33 3.86
N ILE A 224 -6.11 4.50 3.64
CA ILE A 224 -5.99 3.76 2.39
C ILE A 224 -6.54 2.35 2.59
N PRO A 225 -7.67 2.02 1.93
CA PRO A 225 -8.17 0.67 1.94
C PRO A 225 -7.26 -0.21 1.09
N CYS A 226 -6.80 -1.32 1.68
CA CYS A 226 -6.01 -2.31 0.95
C CYS A 226 -6.88 -3.12 -0.02
N GLY A 227 -6.25 -3.94 -0.87
CA GLY A 227 -6.92 -4.67 -1.94
C GLY A 227 -8.05 -5.56 -1.43
N ALA A 228 -7.85 -6.18 -0.26
CA ALA A 228 -8.89 -6.91 0.45
C ALA A 228 -10.12 -6.04 0.71
N GLN A 229 -9.96 -4.88 1.36
CA GLN A 229 -11.07 -3.97 1.67
C GLN A 229 -11.77 -3.43 0.42
N LEU A 230 -11.03 -3.17 -0.65
CA LEU A 230 -11.61 -2.74 -1.91
C LEU A 230 -12.50 -3.83 -2.53
N GLY A 231 -12.07 -5.09 -2.51
CA GLY A 231 -12.88 -6.22 -2.97
C GLY A 231 -14.21 -6.35 -2.21
N VAL A 232 -14.17 -6.05 -0.91
CA VAL A 232 -15.33 -6.09 0.00
C VAL A 232 -16.32 -5.00 -0.33
N MET A 233 -15.83 -3.78 -0.47
CA MET A 233 -16.68 -2.64 -0.81
C MET A 233 -17.44 -2.94 -2.09
N LEU A 234 -16.78 -3.53 -3.08
CA LEU A 234 -17.39 -3.91 -4.36
C LEU A 234 -18.31 -5.12 -4.27
N SER A 235 -18.09 -6.03 -3.33
CA SER A 235 -18.95 -7.20 -3.13
C SER A 235 -20.21 -6.87 -2.32
N LEU A 236 -20.09 -6.14 -1.20
CA LEU A 236 -21.20 -5.87 -0.30
C LEU A 236 -22.02 -4.63 -0.73
N ILE A 237 -21.36 -3.56 -1.15
CA ILE A 237 -21.98 -2.24 -1.37
C ILE A 237 -21.39 -1.51 -2.59
N PRO A 238 -21.40 -2.11 -3.79
CA PRO A 238 -20.75 -1.54 -4.98
C PRO A 238 -21.22 -0.12 -5.30
N GLN A 239 -22.49 0.19 -5.04
CA GLN A 239 -23.11 1.49 -5.25
C GLN A 239 -22.56 2.61 -4.34
N TYR A 240 -22.07 2.27 -3.14
CA TYR A 240 -21.55 3.23 -2.16
C TYR A 240 -20.02 3.27 -2.09
N THR A 241 -19.32 2.34 -2.74
CA THR A 241 -17.85 2.27 -2.78
C THR A 241 -17.20 3.60 -3.16
N GLY A 242 -17.72 4.28 -4.20
CA GLY A 242 -17.16 5.57 -4.63
C GLY A 242 -17.29 6.66 -3.57
N PHE A 243 -18.41 6.69 -2.85
CA PHE A 243 -18.65 7.63 -1.75
C PHE A 243 -17.74 7.35 -0.56
N ILE A 244 -17.57 6.07 -0.20
CA ILE A 244 -16.65 5.64 0.87
C ILE A 244 -15.21 6.02 0.53
N LEU A 245 -14.76 5.77 -0.71
CA LEU A 245 -13.41 6.16 -1.14
C LEU A 245 -13.21 7.67 -1.08
N LEU A 246 -14.20 8.45 -1.51
CA LEU A 246 -14.14 9.91 -1.42
C LEU A 246 -14.06 10.38 0.03
N TYR A 247 -14.82 9.74 0.93
CA TYR A 247 -14.78 10.02 2.37
C TYR A 247 -13.40 9.72 2.98
N LEU A 248 -12.80 8.59 2.61
CA LEU A 248 -11.47 8.18 3.07
C LEU A 248 -10.37 9.10 2.50
N ILE A 249 -10.45 9.47 1.23
CA ILE A 249 -9.51 10.41 0.59
C ILE A 249 -9.62 11.81 1.23
N ALA A 250 -10.84 12.28 1.52
CA ALA A 250 -11.02 13.53 2.25
C ALA A 250 -10.36 13.48 3.63
N GLY A 251 -10.57 12.38 4.36
CA GLY A 251 -9.89 12.12 5.64
C GLY A 251 -8.36 12.11 5.53
N PHE A 252 -7.83 11.46 4.49
CA PHE A 252 -6.39 11.42 4.18
C PHE A 252 -5.79 12.83 4.08
N PHE A 253 -6.44 13.74 3.34
CA PHE A 253 -5.95 15.12 3.19
C PHE A 253 -6.17 15.97 4.45
N VAL A 254 -7.30 15.82 5.15
CA VAL A 254 -7.57 16.55 6.38
C VAL A 254 -6.57 16.18 7.47
N PHE A 255 -6.41 14.90 7.76
CA PHE A 255 -5.45 14.43 8.75
C PHE A 255 -4.02 14.69 8.29
N GLY A 256 -3.71 14.56 6.99
CA GLY A 256 -2.40 14.95 6.46
C GLY A 256 -2.05 16.40 6.74
N ALA A 257 -3.00 17.33 6.56
CA ALA A 257 -2.80 18.75 6.85
C ALA A 257 -2.63 19.04 8.35
N VAL A 258 -3.35 18.30 9.21
CA VAL A 258 -3.21 18.37 10.67
C VAL A 258 -1.84 17.84 11.10
N LEU A 259 -1.46 16.65 10.64
CA LEU A 259 -0.17 16.03 10.92
C LEU A 259 0.99 16.91 10.43
N ASN A 260 0.87 17.57 9.28
CA ASN A 260 1.89 18.49 8.79
C ASN A 260 2.16 19.67 9.75
N ARG A 261 1.11 20.16 10.43
CA ARG A 261 1.23 21.23 11.43
C ARG A 261 1.76 20.74 12.77
N VAL A 262 1.36 19.53 13.18
CA VAL A 262 1.73 18.97 14.49
C VAL A 262 3.15 18.39 14.49
N VAL A 263 3.56 17.77 13.39
CA VAL A 263 4.87 17.10 13.28
C VAL A 263 5.93 18.11 12.85
N SER A 264 6.94 18.28 13.70
CA SER A 264 8.12 19.11 13.42
C SER A 264 9.01 18.47 12.35
N GLY A 265 9.57 19.28 11.46
CA GLY A 265 10.51 18.85 10.42
C GLY A 265 10.33 19.63 9.12
N SER A 266 11.37 19.65 8.29
CA SER A 266 11.33 20.23 6.94
C SER A 266 10.86 19.21 5.90
N THR A 267 10.21 19.73 4.86
CA THR A 267 9.87 19.00 3.65
C THR A 267 10.91 19.42 2.60
N PRO A 268 11.85 18.55 2.19
CA PRO A 268 12.85 18.90 1.20
C PRO A 268 12.20 19.26 -0.15
N GLU A 269 12.82 20.19 -0.88
CA GLU A 269 12.36 20.59 -2.21
C GLU A 269 12.56 19.44 -3.20
N PHE A 270 11.53 19.20 -4.02
CA PHE A 270 11.55 18.13 -5.00
C PHE A 270 12.16 18.57 -6.31
N ILE A 271 13.22 17.87 -6.72
CA ILE A 271 13.72 17.94 -8.10
C ILE A 271 13.81 16.50 -8.60
N VAL A 272 12.98 16.14 -9.58
CA VAL A 272 13.07 14.85 -10.27
C VAL A 272 13.17 15.06 -11.76
N ASP A 273 14.15 14.39 -12.34
CA ASP A 273 14.28 14.23 -13.77
C ASP A 273 13.22 13.25 -14.28
N ILE A 274 12.46 13.66 -15.31
CA ILE A 274 11.36 12.87 -15.85
C ILE A 274 11.92 11.97 -16.96
N PRO A 275 12.01 10.64 -16.76
CA PRO A 275 12.56 9.76 -17.79
C PRO A 275 11.65 9.69 -19.03
N PRO A 276 12.21 9.49 -20.23
CA PRO A 276 11.41 9.31 -21.44
C PRO A 276 10.52 8.07 -21.33
N LEU A 277 9.33 8.16 -21.91
CA LEU A 277 8.38 7.04 -21.92
C LEU A 277 8.96 5.90 -22.77
N ARG A 278 9.05 4.70 -22.18
CA ARG A 278 9.67 3.54 -22.84
C ARG A 278 8.94 2.25 -22.50
N TRP A 279 9.05 1.26 -23.37
CA TRP A 279 8.50 -0.05 -23.07
C TRP A 279 9.36 -0.78 -22.02
N PRO A 280 8.75 -1.40 -20.99
CA PRO A 280 9.51 -2.13 -19.97
C PRO A 280 10.21 -3.34 -20.58
N ARG A 281 11.47 -3.56 -20.18
CA ARG A 281 12.25 -4.71 -20.64
C ARG A 281 11.91 -5.93 -19.77
N PRO A 282 11.58 -7.11 -20.35
CA PRO A 282 11.09 -8.25 -19.58
C PRO A 282 12.13 -8.84 -18.61
N ARG A 283 13.43 -8.75 -18.94
CA ARG A 283 14.52 -9.25 -18.08
C ARG A 283 14.66 -8.45 -16.77
N PRO A 284 14.87 -7.12 -16.80
CA PRO A 284 14.84 -6.30 -15.58
C PRO A 284 13.54 -6.42 -14.81
N LEU A 285 12.41 -6.47 -15.51
CA LEU A 285 11.09 -6.61 -14.91
C LEU A 285 11.01 -7.90 -14.05
N GLY A 286 11.41 -9.05 -14.62
CA GLY A 286 11.44 -10.32 -13.90
C GLY A 286 12.40 -10.33 -12.70
N GLN A 287 13.56 -9.68 -12.82
CA GLN A 287 14.51 -9.55 -11.72
C GLN A 287 13.97 -8.69 -10.56
N LYS A 288 13.34 -7.55 -10.87
CA LYS A 288 12.68 -6.69 -9.88
C LYS A 288 11.56 -7.45 -9.15
N LEU A 289 10.76 -8.19 -9.91
CA LEU A 289 9.68 -9.01 -9.35
C LEU A 289 10.20 -10.09 -8.40
N ALA A 290 11.22 -10.84 -8.82
CA ALA A 290 11.82 -11.87 -8.00
C ALA A 290 12.42 -11.28 -6.71
N MET A 291 13.10 -10.14 -6.80
CA MET A 291 13.70 -9.47 -5.65
C MET A 291 12.64 -8.96 -4.65
N ARG A 292 11.60 -8.28 -5.13
CA ARG A 292 10.50 -7.78 -4.28
C ARG A 292 9.72 -8.92 -3.63
N THR A 293 9.42 -9.97 -4.40
CA THR A 293 8.69 -11.13 -3.91
C THR A 293 9.52 -11.90 -2.88
N ARG A 294 10.81 -12.11 -3.13
CA ARG A 294 11.71 -12.74 -2.17
C ARG A 294 11.82 -11.92 -0.88
N GLY A 295 11.93 -10.59 -0.98
CA GLY A 295 11.95 -9.70 0.18
C GLY A 295 10.69 -9.83 1.04
N PHE A 296 9.52 -9.89 0.41
CA PHE A 296 8.26 -10.14 1.11
C PHE A 296 8.21 -11.53 1.74
N LEU A 297 8.61 -12.59 1.02
CA LEU A 297 8.61 -13.96 1.52
C LEU A 297 9.53 -14.16 2.73
N THR A 298 10.68 -13.48 2.77
CA THR A 298 11.62 -13.61 3.89
C THR A 298 11.27 -12.71 5.06
N THR A 299 10.66 -11.55 4.79
CA THR A 299 10.44 -10.52 5.82
C THR A 299 8.98 -10.41 6.22
N GLY A 300 8.05 -10.31 5.28
CA GLY A 300 6.63 -10.11 5.54
C GLY A 300 5.90 -11.40 5.93
N LEU A 301 6.17 -12.50 5.23
CA LEU A 301 5.49 -13.78 5.45
C LEU A 301 5.60 -14.30 6.90
N PRO A 302 6.78 -14.29 7.55
CA PRO A 302 6.89 -14.75 8.93
C PRO A 302 6.00 -13.95 9.89
N PHE A 303 5.89 -12.63 9.70
CA PHE A 303 5.04 -11.79 10.55
C PHE A 303 3.55 -12.03 10.30
N VAL A 304 3.16 -12.30 9.05
CA VAL A 304 1.78 -12.70 8.74
C VAL A 304 1.44 -14.01 9.44
N LEU A 305 2.32 -15.02 9.36
CA LEU A 305 2.11 -16.31 10.02
C LEU A 305 2.06 -16.19 11.55
N VAL A 306 2.94 -15.39 12.15
CA VAL A 306 2.88 -15.10 13.60
C VAL A 306 1.57 -14.40 13.96
N GLY A 307 1.13 -13.42 13.16
CA GLY A 307 -0.14 -12.73 13.38
C GLY A 307 -1.35 -13.67 13.35
N VAL A 308 -1.37 -14.63 12.41
CA VAL A 308 -2.42 -15.66 12.37
C VAL A 308 -2.32 -16.61 13.56
N GLY A 309 -1.12 -17.05 13.94
CA GLY A 309 -0.93 -17.91 15.10
C GLY A 309 -1.40 -17.26 16.40
N VAL A 310 -1.07 -15.99 16.62
CA VAL A 310 -1.57 -15.21 17.77
C VAL A 310 -3.09 -15.11 17.72
N MET A 311 -3.69 -14.85 16.55
CA MET A 311 -5.15 -14.78 16.41
C MET A 311 -5.82 -16.10 16.80
N ASN A 312 -5.32 -17.23 16.33
CA ASN A 312 -5.87 -18.54 16.65
C ASN A 312 -5.84 -18.80 18.16
N VAL A 313 -4.74 -18.42 18.84
CA VAL A 313 -4.67 -18.50 20.31
C VAL A 313 -5.70 -17.60 20.98
N LEU A 314 -5.89 -16.36 20.51
CA LEU A 314 -6.94 -15.47 21.04
C LEU A 314 -8.36 -16.02 20.82
N TYR A 315 -8.59 -16.69 19.70
CA TYR A 315 -9.89 -17.29 19.39
C TYR A 315 -10.17 -18.51 20.27
N VAL A 316 -9.17 -19.38 20.46
CA VAL A 316 -9.26 -20.55 21.36
C VAL A 316 -9.45 -20.16 22.83
N THR A 317 -8.79 -19.10 23.26
CA THR A 317 -8.83 -18.63 24.66
C THR A 317 -10.10 -17.84 24.98
N ASP A 318 -11.01 -17.68 24.01
CA ASP A 318 -12.22 -16.86 24.08
C ASP A 318 -11.94 -15.39 24.49
N LEU A 319 -10.68 -14.95 24.37
CA LEU A 319 -10.29 -13.58 24.71
C LEU A 319 -10.91 -12.57 23.73
N MET A 320 -11.24 -13.03 22.52
CA MET A 320 -11.87 -12.21 21.49
C MET A 320 -13.29 -11.79 21.87
N SER A 321 -14.06 -12.65 22.55
CA SER A 321 -15.40 -12.30 23.05
C SER A 321 -15.31 -11.31 24.22
N VAL A 322 -14.31 -11.46 25.09
CA VAL A 322 -14.02 -10.50 26.18
C VAL A 322 -13.66 -9.12 25.64
N ILE A 323 -12.78 -9.05 24.64
CA ILE A 323 -12.44 -7.80 23.94
C ILE A 323 -13.69 -7.24 23.26
N GLY A 324 -14.48 -8.09 22.62
CA GLY A 324 -15.76 -7.72 22.00
C GLY A 324 -16.72 -7.06 22.99
N MET A 325 -16.96 -7.66 24.15
CA MET A 325 -17.83 -7.09 25.18
C MET A 325 -17.30 -5.76 25.74
N ALA A 326 -15.98 -5.62 25.88
CA ALA A 326 -15.36 -4.37 26.36
C ALA A 326 -15.49 -3.23 25.33
N VAL A 327 -15.39 -3.54 24.04
CA VAL A 327 -15.39 -2.58 22.94
C VAL A 327 -16.81 -2.30 22.42
N GLN A 328 -17.73 -3.25 22.58
CA GLN A 328 -19.15 -3.16 22.20
C GLN A 328 -19.83 -1.84 22.59
N PRO A 329 -19.78 -1.34 23.85
CA PRO A 329 -20.50 -0.11 24.21
C PRO A 329 -19.99 1.12 23.46
N VAL A 330 -18.71 1.12 23.08
CA VAL A 330 -18.13 2.18 22.27
C VAL A 330 -18.59 2.05 20.82
N LEU A 331 -18.61 0.84 20.26
CA LEU A 331 -19.01 0.60 18.87
C LEU A 331 -20.49 0.85 18.62
N THR A 332 -21.36 0.31 19.48
CA THR A 332 -22.81 0.49 19.33
C THR A 332 -23.24 1.90 19.74
N GLY A 333 -22.63 2.47 20.79
CA GLY A 333 -22.99 3.78 21.31
C GLY A 333 -22.47 4.96 20.48
N TRP A 334 -21.18 4.96 20.14
CA TRP A 334 -20.56 6.10 19.44
C TRP A 334 -20.72 6.04 17.92
N PHE A 335 -20.68 4.82 17.35
CA PHE A 335 -20.68 4.60 15.90
C PHE A 335 -22.00 4.05 15.35
N GLY A 336 -22.96 3.70 16.22
CA GLY A 336 -24.29 3.21 15.83
C GLY A 336 -24.27 1.89 15.06
N VAL A 337 -23.22 1.09 15.22
CA VAL A 337 -23.11 -0.19 14.51
C VAL A 337 -23.85 -1.28 15.32
N PRO A 338 -24.57 -2.23 14.69
CA PRO A 338 -25.30 -3.27 15.42
C PRO A 338 -24.38 -4.15 16.25
N ALA A 339 -24.87 -4.63 17.40
CA ALA A 339 -24.11 -5.50 18.29
C ALA A 339 -23.60 -6.77 17.58
N ASP A 340 -24.35 -7.28 16.61
CA ASP A 340 -24.01 -8.48 15.84
C ASP A 340 -22.76 -8.32 14.97
N THR A 341 -22.39 -7.08 14.62
CA THR A 341 -21.19 -6.78 13.83
C THR A 341 -19.92 -6.71 14.68
N VAL A 342 -20.04 -6.55 16.01
CA VAL A 342 -18.90 -6.35 16.90
C VAL A 342 -17.88 -7.49 16.80
N PRO A 343 -18.27 -8.78 16.77
CA PRO A 343 -17.31 -9.88 16.56
C PRO A 343 -16.55 -9.76 15.24
N ALA A 344 -17.23 -9.36 14.15
CA ALA A 344 -16.62 -9.15 12.84
C ALA A 344 -15.61 -8.00 12.87
N LEU A 345 -15.97 -6.87 13.50
CA LEU A 345 -15.11 -5.69 13.63
C LEU A 345 -13.88 -5.96 14.48
N VAL A 346 -14.03 -6.73 15.57
CA VAL A 346 -12.92 -7.15 16.44
C VAL A 346 -12.02 -8.16 15.71
N ALA A 347 -12.58 -9.13 14.98
CA ALA A 347 -11.79 -10.02 14.14
C ALA A 347 -10.99 -9.25 13.07
N GLY A 348 -11.58 -8.16 12.55
CA GLY A 348 -10.95 -7.25 11.60
C GLY A 348 -9.69 -6.56 12.10
N PHE A 349 -9.53 -6.38 13.41
CA PHE A 349 -8.31 -5.87 14.04
C PHE A 349 -7.08 -6.69 13.62
N MET A 350 -7.20 -8.02 13.69
CA MET A 350 -6.08 -8.91 13.41
C MET A 350 -6.02 -9.28 11.93
N ARG A 351 -7.19 -9.52 11.32
CA ARG A 351 -7.30 -10.02 9.96
C ARG A 351 -8.54 -9.42 9.28
N LYS A 352 -8.31 -8.37 8.52
CA LYS A 352 -9.35 -7.59 7.84
C LYS A 352 -10.20 -8.45 6.90
N ASP A 353 -9.65 -9.48 6.26
CA ASP A 353 -10.39 -10.41 5.39
C ASP A 353 -11.42 -11.29 6.13
N LEU A 354 -11.23 -11.57 7.43
CA LEU A 354 -12.20 -12.34 8.21
C LEU A 354 -13.42 -11.50 8.59
N ALA A 355 -13.20 -10.23 8.92
CA ALA A 355 -14.29 -9.30 9.21
C ALA A 355 -15.28 -9.22 8.05
N VAL A 356 -14.76 -9.30 6.84
CA VAL A 356 -15.53 -9.28 5.59
C VAL A 356 -16.45 -10.47 5.49
N ALA A 357 -15.89 -11.67 5.62
CA ALA A 357 -16.66 -12.90 5.49
C ALA A 357 -17.81 -12.89 6.50
N GLN A 358 -17.53 -12.49 7.74
CA GLN A 358 -18.52 -12.38 8.80
C GLN A 358 -19.56 -11.28 8.52
N LEU A 359 -19.15 -10.09 8.05
CA LEU A 359 -20.11 -9.03 7.71
C LEU A 359 -21.01 -9.40 6.54
N SER A 360 -20.50 -10.15 5.56
CA SER A 360 -21.30 -10.62 4.42
C SER A 360 -22.37 -11.66 4.81
N ALA A 361 -22.19 -12.34 5.94
CA ALA A 361 -23.13 -13.32 6.47
C ALA A 361 -24.26 -12.69 7.31
N ILE A 362 -24.14 -11.42 7.71
CA ILE A 362 -25.11 -10.73 8.57
C ILE A 362 -26.02 -9.85 7.70
N ALA A 363 -27.34 -9.95 7.91
CA ALA A 363 -28.31 -9.08 7.24
C ALA A 363 -28.29 -7.68 7.86
N LEU A 364 -27.54 -6.76 7.25
CA LEU A 364 -27.39 -5.37 7.69
C LEU A 364 -28.18 -4.42 6.80
N THR A 365 -28.63 -3.30 7.37
CA THR A 365 -29.16 -2.19 6.57
C THR A 365 -28.05 -1.54 5.74
N PRO A 366 -28.38 -0.78 4.68
CA PRO A 366 -27.37 -0.08 3.87
C PRO A 366 -26.50 0.85 4.70
N TYR A 367 -27.09 1.54 5.69
CA TYR A 367 -26.36 2.43 6.58
C TYR A 367 -25.36 1.68 7.47
N GLU A 368 -25.82 0.64 8.16
CA GLU A 368 -24.98 -0.17 9.04
C GLU A 368 -23.84 -0.84 8.28
N THR A 369 -24.08 -1.27 7.03
CA THR A 369 -23.06 -1.85 6.16
C THR A 369 -22.01 -0.83 5.77
N VAL A 370 -22.42 0.35 5.29
CA VAL A 370 -21.50 1.46 4.95
C VAL A 370 -20.67 1.84 6.16
N MET A 371 -21.31 1.94 7.33
CA MET A 371 -20.63 2.36 8.54
C MET A 371 -19.65 1.29 9.04
N SER A 372 -20.03 0.02 9.01
CA SER A 372 -19.13 -1.11 9.33
C SER A 372 -17.91 -1.13 8.42
N VAL A 373 -18.10 -0.88 7.13
CA VAL A 373 -17.01 -0.86 6.13
C VAL A 373 -16.08 0.34 6.34
N ILE A 374 -16.61 1.54 6.57
CA ILE A 374 -15.82 2.73 6.91
C ILE A 374 -15.03 2.48 8.19
N MET A 375 -15.67 1.88 9.19
CA MET A 375 -15.02 1.54 10.45
C MET A 375 -13.87 0.58 10.19
N ILE A 376 -14.07 -0.55 9.49
CA ILE A 376 -13.00 -1.49 9.15
C ILE A 376 -11.85 -0.82 8.38
N SER A 377 -12.13 0.18 7.54
CA SER A 377 -11.11 0.95 6.84
C SER A 377 -10.26 1.82 7.78
N ILE A 378 -10.90 2.67 8.59
CA ILE A 378 -10.25 3.66 9.47
C ILE A 378 -9.69 3.03 10.76
N TYR A 379 -10.21 1.86 11.11
CA TYR A 379 -9.80 1.12 12.29
C TYR A 379 -8.34 0.63 12.19
N PHE A 380 -7.85 0.12 13.31
CA PHE A 380 -6.45 -0.26 13.50
C PHE A 380 -5.89 -1.10 12.32
N PRO A 381 -4.66 -0.83 11.86
CA PRO A 381 -4.04 -1.58 10.79
C PRO A 381 -3.91 -3.06 11.17
N CYS A 382 -3.90 -3.95 10.17
CA CYS A 382 -3.68 -5.36 10.46
C CYS A 382 -2.32 -5.57 11.15
N VAL A 383 -2.18 -6.69 11.88
CA VAL A 383 -0.96 -7.00 12.66
C VAL A 383 0.31 -6.87 11.82
N ALA A 384 0.26 -7.35 10.57
CA ALA A 384 1.41 -7.27 9.67
C ALA A 384 1.81 -5.82 9.35
N THR A 385 0.83 -4.95 9.10
CA THR A 385 1.08 -3.52 8.86
C THR A 385 1.56 -2.83 10.15
N PHE A 386 0.97 -3.17 11.30
CA PHE A 386 1.41 -2.63 12.59
C PHE A 386 2.87 -3.01 12.92
N VAL A 387 3.27 -4.25 12.68
CA VAL A 387 4.66 -4.68 12.84
C VAL A 387 5.59 -3.96 11.86
N MET A 388 5.16 -3.72 10.62
CA MET A 388 5.95 -2.91 9.69
C MET A 388 6.07 -1.45 10.12
N LEU A 389 5.03 -0.86 10.72
CA LEU A 389 5.10 0.47 11.33
C LEU A 389 6.14 0.52 12.46
N ILE A 390 6.18 -0.51 13.32
CA ILE A 390 7.20 -0.64 14.38
C ILE A 390 8.60 -0.71 13.77
N LYS A 391 8.76 -1.58 12.77
CA LYS A 391 10.06 -1.83 12.13
C LYS A 391 10.59 -0.58 11.44
N GLU A 392 9.77 0.08 10.64
CA GLU A 392 10.17 1.27 9.89
C GLU A 392 10.27 2.50 10.81
N GLY A 393 9.42 2.59 11.84
CA GLY A 393 9.47 3.64 12.85
C GLY A 393 10.72 3.59 13.73
N ARG A 394 11.29 2.40 13.96
CA ARG A 394 12.58 2.25 14.64
C ARG A 394 13.73 2.86 13.84
N ASN A 395 13.65 2.83 12.50
CA ASN A 395 14.69 3.34 11.61
C ASN A 395 14.56 4.85 11.30
N SER A 396 13.37 5.43 11.46
CA SER A 396 13.03 6.77 10.93
C SER A 396 12.77 7.85 11.99
N GLY A 397 13.35 7.78 13.20
CA GLY A 397 13.29 8.88 14.17
C GLY A 397 12.78 8.54 15.59
N GLY A 398 12.62 7.25 15.90
CA GLY A 398 12.40 6.75 17.26
C GLY A 398 11.07 6.01 17.44
N LEU A 399 11.16 4.75 17.86
CA LEU A 399 10.03 3.82 17.98
C LEU A 399 8.85 4.40 18.77
N THR A 400 9.13 5.04 19.90
CA THR A 400 8.09 5.59 20.80
C THR A 400 7.32 6.73 20.15
N ARG A 401 8.00 7.64 19.44
CA ARG A 401 7.33 8.73 18.72
C ARG A 401 6.45 8.20 17.60
N VAL A 402 6.96 7.27 16.81
CA VAL A 402 6.21 6.72 15.66
C VAL A 402 5.01 5.90 16.14
N LEU A 403 5.19 5.04 17.15
CA LEU A 403 4.09 4.24 17.68
C LEU A 403 3.05 5.09 18.39
N LEU A 404 3.46 5.95 19.32
CA LEU A 404 2.51 6.74 20.11
C LEU A 404 1.80 7.76 19.22
N GLY A 405 2.53 8.37 18.29
CA GLY A 405 1.98 9.28 17.29
C GLY A 405 0.99 8.59 16.35
N SER A 406 1.36 7.46 15.75
CA SER A 406 0.47 6.72 14.84
C SER A 406 -0.77 6.18 15.57
N LEU A 407 -0.62 5.70 16.81
CA LEU A 407 -1.74 5.25 17.64
C LEU A 407 -2.66 6.40 18.03
N ALA A 408 -2.11 7.56 18.44
CA ALA A 408 -2.90 8.74 18.75
C ALA A 408 -3.70 9.23 17.53
N THR A 409 -3.08 9.23 16.35
CA THR A 409 -3.77 9.59 15.10
C THR A 409 -4.80 8.56 14.67
N LEU A 410 -4.57 7.27 14.91
CA LEU A 410 -5.55 6.21 14.65
C LEU A 410 -6.78 6.40 15.54
N ILE A 411 -6.57 6.62 16.83
CA ILE A 411 -7.66 6.90 17.79
C ILE A 411 -8.40 8.18 17.38
N ALA A 412 -7.66 9.26 17.07
CA ALA A 412 -8.27 10.51 16.63
C ALA A 412 -9.07 10.34 15.33
N ALA A 413 -8.54 9.63 14.33
CA ALA A 413 -9.23 9.35 13.09
C ALA A 413 -10.48 8.51 13.32
N LEU A 414 -10.39 7.47 14.15
CA LEU A 414 -11.52 6.61 14.48
C LEU A 414 -12.63 7.43 15.16
N PHE A 415 -12.35 8.14 16.25
CA PHE A 415 -13.40 8.85 17.00
C PHE A 415 -13.90 10.13 16.33
N ILE A 416 -13.00 10.91 15.71
CA ILE A 416 -13.36 12.18 15.08
C ILE A 416 -13.94 11.93 13.69
N TRP A 417 -13.21 11.22 12.81
CA TRP A 417 -13.67 10.99 11.44
C TRP A 417 -14.72 9.89 11.38
N GLY A 418 -14.56 8.77 12.08
CA GLY A 418 -15.62 7.76 12.17
C GLY A 418 -16.88 8.32 12.85
N GLY A 419 -16.73 9.04 13.98
CA GLY A 419 -17.86 9.65 14.68
C GLY A 419 -18.57 10.75 13.87
N LEU A 420 -17.82 11.54 13.09
CA LEU A 420 -18.40 12.54 12.18
C LEU A 420 -19.35 11.91 11.16
N PHE A 421 -18.98 10.74 10.60
CA PHE A 421 -19.85 10.04 9.66
C PHE A 421 -21.16 9.59 10.32
N HIS A 422 -21.08 9.08 11.56
CA HIS A 422 -22.27 8.68 12.32
C HIS A 422 -23.19 9.87 12.58
N LEU A 423 -22.62 11.00 13.00
CA LEU A 423 -23.35 12.23 13.23
C LEU A 423 -24.06 12.72 11.96
N LEU A 424 -23.39 12.65 10.80
CA LEU A 424 -24.01 12.98 9.52
C LEU A 424 -25.18 12.02 9.20
N GLY A 425 -25.05 10.73 9.52
CA GLY A 425 -26.12 9.75 9.41
C GLY A 425 -27.35 10.11 10.24
N ILE A 426 -27.16 10.50 11.50
CA ILE A 426 -28.24 10.95 12.41
C ILE A 426 -28.92 12.20 11.86
N VAL A 427 -28.15 13.21 11.43
CA VAL A 427 -28.67 14.47 10.91
C VAL A 427 -29.49 14.27 9.64
N MET A 428 -29.11 13.31 8.80
CA MET A 428 -29.85 12.95 7.59
C MET A 428 -31.05 12.03 7.87
N GLY A 429 -31.23 11.55 9.11
CA GLY A 429 -32.33 10.64 9.48
C GLY A 429 -32.19 9.23 8.90
N VAL A 430 -30.96 8.82 8.55
CA VAL A 430 -30.65 7.52 7.95
C VAL A 430 -30.04 6.55 8.97
N ALA A 431 -29.64 7.06 10.15
CA ALA A 431 -29.02 6.33 11.26
C ALA A 431 -30.01 5.95 12.36
#